data_AF-A0A969XUP2-F1
#
_entry.id   AF-A0A969XUP2-F1
#
_cell.length_a   1.000
_cell.length_b   1.000
_cell.length_c   1.000
_cell.angle_alpha   90.00
_cell.angle_beta   90.00
_cell.angle_gamma   90.00
#
_symmetry.space_group_name_H-M   'P 1'
#
loop_
_entity.id
_entity.type
_entity.pdbx_description
1 polymer ?
#
loop_
_entity_poly.entity_id
_entity_poly.type
_entity_poly.pdbx_seq_one_letter_code
_entity_poly.pdbx_strand_id
1 'polypeptide(L)'
;MSRHEDRLEPAGSTAAALPRPSLVVNALSSWAGFAVLVVTGFLLTPFVIKHLGKNGYGVWSVVGSIIGYYGLLDLGVASAVRRYVARYAARDDHDALNETIATAMMLFMGAGVLILMVSVFASRPLAEFFRVRPAMVGDFRRVM
;
A
#
# COMPACT_ATOMS: atom_id res chain seq x y z
N MET A 1 -42.63 58.36 8.78
CA MET A 1 -43.10 57.43 7.73
C MET A 1 -41.89 56.72 7.17
N SER A 2 -41.16 55.86 7.90
CA SER A 2 -41.57 54.63 8.59
C SER A 2 -42.40 53.71 7.70
N ARG A 3 -41.87 52.50 7.51
CA ARG A 3 -42.63 51.25 7.40
C ARG A 3 -42.99 50.75 5.99
N HIS A 4 -41.97 50.19 5.35
CA HIS A 4 -42.03 48.92 4.62
C HIS A 4 -40.71 48.19 5.00
N GLU A 5 -40.61 47.26 5.95
CA GLU A 5 -41.40 46.03 6.12
C GLU A 5 -41.73 45.46 4.73
N ASP A 6 -41.21 44.33 4.28
CA ASP A 6 -40.73 43.18 5.00
C ASP A 6 -40.18 42.19 3.96
N ARG A 7 -39.31 41.27 4.38
CA ARG A 7 -39.08 39.97 3.72
C ARG A 7 -38.74 39.94 2.22
N LEU A 8 -37.44 39.95 1.95
CA LEU A 8 -36.91 38.84 1.15
C LEU A 8 -36.04 38.02 2.10
N GLU A 9 -36.58 36.86 2.45
CA GLU A 9 -35.98 35.92 3.38
C GLU A 9 -34.50 35.67 3.05
N PRO A 10 -33.62 35.56 4.05
CA PRO A 10 -32.37 34.87 3.82
C PRO A 10 -32.76 33.44 3.46
N ALA A 11 -32.76 33.13 2.16
CA ALA A 11 -32.92 31.77 1.69
C ALA A 11 -31.96 30.92 2.50
N GLY A 12 -32.54 30.13 3.41
CA GLY A 12 -31.82 29.29 4.33
C GLY A 12 -30.87 28.45 3.50
N SER A 13 -29.59 28.80 3.56
CA SER A 13 -28.50 27.88 3.29
C SER A 13 -28.51 26.84 4.41
N THR A 14 -29.62 26.11 4.52
CA THR A 14 -29.71 24.81 5.16
C THR A 14 -29.09 23.80 4.19
N ALA A 15 -27.87 24.09 3.73
CA ALA A 15 -26.96 23.07 3.27
C ALA A 15 -26.75 22.21 4.52
N ALA A 16 -27.57 21.17 4.65
CA ALA A 16 -27.55 20.22 5.75
C ALA A 16 -26.09 19.87 6.00
N ALA A 17 -25.56 20.34 7.13
CA ALA A 17 -24.17 20.12 7.50
C ALA A 17 -24.02 18.61 7.70
N LEU A 18 -23.48 17.93 6.68
CA LEU A 18 -23.21 16.50 6.76
C LEU A 18 -22.34 16.26 8.01
N PRO A 19 -22.67 15.25 8.84
CA PRO A 19 -21.89 14.95 10.03
C PRO A 19 -20.45 14.66 9.60
N ARG A 20 -19.54 15.56 9.96
CA ARG A 20 -18.11 15.37 9.67
C ARG A 20 -17.67 14.15 10.47
N PRO A 21 -17.20 13.06 9.85
CA PRO A 21 -16.64 11.97 10.62
C PRO A 21 -15.57 12.56 11.52
N SER A 22 -15.69 12.31 12.83
CA SER A 22 -14.76 12.88 13.78
C SER A 22 -13.36 12.38 13.42
N LEU A 23 -12.34 13.24 13.56
CA LEU A 23 -10.94 12.87 13.29
C LEU A 23 -10.54 11.58 14.03
N VAL A 24 -11.19 11.32 15.18
CA VAL A 24 -11.08 10.11 15.99
C VAL A 24 -11.50 8.86 15.21
N VAL A 25 -12.63 8.88 14.47
CA VAL A 25 -13.11 7.71 13.71
C VAL A 25 -12.14 7.34 12.59
N ASN A 26 -11.59 8.33 11.87
CA ASN A 26 -10.60 8.09 10.82
C ASN A 26 -9.27 7.56 11.40
N ALA A 27 -8.83 8.12 12.53
CA ALA A 27 -7.65 7.65 13.24
C ALA A 27 -7.83 6.20 13.71
N LEU A 28 -8.95 5.89 14.36
CA LEU A 28 -9.29 4.54 14.82
C LEU A 28 -9.38 3.55 13.67
N SER A 29 -9.98 3.92 12.54
CA SER A 29 -10.06 3.06 11.36
C SER A 29 -8.68 2.71 10.80
N SER A 30 -7.78 3.70 10.74
CA SER A 30 -6.40 3.50 10.28
C SER A 30 -5.62 2.59 11.24
N TRP A 31 -5.79 2.80 12.55
CA TRP A 31 -5.16 1.98 13.59
C TRP A 31 -5.70 0.55 13.61
N ALA A 32 -7.00 0.36 13.40
CA ALA A 32 -7.59 -0.97 13.27
C ALA A 32 -7.00 -1.72 12.07
N GLY A 33 -6.88 -1.07 10.91
CA GLY A 33 -6.22 -1.65 9.74
C GLY A 33 -4.75 -2.03 10.02
N PHE A 34 -4.02 -1.16 10.72
CA PHE A 34 -2.64 -1.45 11.12
C PHE A 34 -2.54 -2.64 12.10
N ALA A 35 -3.45 -2.70 13.09
CA ALA A 35 -3.51 -3.82 14.02
C ALA A 35 -3.80 -5.14 13.31
N VAL A 36 -4.74 -5.16 12.36
CA VAL A 36 -5.02 -6.33 11.53
C VAL A 36 -3.77 -6.77 10.75
N LEU A 37 -3.04 -5.83 10.17
CA LEU A 37 -1.79 -6.13 9.46
C LEU A 37 -0.75 -6.79 10.38
N VAL A 38 -0.52 -6.22 11.57
CA VAL A 38 0.44 -6.74 12.55
C VAL A 38 0.04 -8.13 13.04
N VAL A 39 -1.23 -8.31 13.43
CA VAL A 39 -1.75 -9.60 13.90
C VAL A 39 -1.64 -10.66 12.81
N THR A 40 -2.00 -10.30 11.57
CA THR A 40 -1.88 -11.21 10.42
C THR A 40 -0.42 -11.62 10.21
N GLY A 41 0.53 -10.68 10.18
CA GLY A 41 1.95 -11.00 10.02
C GLY A 41 2.51 -11.87 11.15
N PHE A 42 2.10 -11.59 12.39
CA PHE A 42 2.49 -12.37 13.55
C PHE A 42 1.97 -13.82 13.48
N LEU A 43 0.72 -14.02 13.06
CA LEU A 43 0.12 -15.36 12.90
C LEU A 43 0.63 -16.11 11.67
N LEU A 44 0.99 -15.39 10.60
CA LEU A 44 1.54 -15.98 9.38
C LEU A 44 2.92 -16.59 9.62
N THR A 45 3.74 -15.96 10.46
CA THR A 45 5.11 -16.42 10.77
C THR A 45 5.16 -17.88 11.28
N PRO A 46 4.47 -18.27 12.36
CA PRO A 46 4.46 -19.66 12.82
C PRO A 46 3.76 -20.60 11.84
N PHE A 47 2.75 -20.14 11.10
CA PHE A 47 2.09 -20.93 10.06
C PHE A 47 3.08 -21.31 8.95
N VAL A 48 3.83 -20.33 8.43
CA VAL A 48 4.83 -20.54 7.38
C VAL A 48 5.95 -21.45 7.88
N ILE A 49 6.46 -21.22 9.10
CA ILE A 49 7.52 -22.07 9.68
C ILE A 49 7.03 -23.52 9.84
N LYS A 50 5.78 -23.74 10.27
CA LYS A 50 5.22 -25.09 10.45
C LYS A 50 5.06 -25.85 9.13
N HIS A 51 4.70 -25.16 8.04
CA HIS A 51 4.44 -25.81 6.74
C HIS A 51 5.68 -25.89 5.84
N LEU A 52 6.52 -24.85 5.81
CA LEU A 52 7.68 -24.75 4.93
C LEU A 52 9.00 -25.12 5.64
N GLY A 53 8.98 -25.24 6.97
CA GLY A 53 10.19 -25.45 7.77
C GLY A 53 11.09 -24.21 7.82
N LYS A 54 12.22 -24.35 8.53
CA LYS A 54 13.18 -23.25 8.74
C LYS A 54 13.80 -22.75 7.42
N ASN A 55 14.10 -23.65 6.49
CA ASN A 55 14.71 -23.31 5.21
C ASN A 55 13.76 -22.49 4.33
N GLY A 56 12.48 -22.89 4.25
CA GLY A 56 11.51 -22.15 3.46
C GLY A 56 11.13 -20.79 4.09
N TYR A 57 11.16 -20.67 5.41
CA TYR A 57 11.03 -19.37 6.07
C TYR A 57 12.19 -18.41 5.72
N GLY A 58 13.41 -18.92 5.58
CA GLY A 58 14.56 -18.12 5.13
C GLY A 58 14.38 -17.55 3.72
N VAL A 59 13.82 -18.34 2.81
CA VAL A 59 13.47 -17.85 1.46
C VAL A 59 12.33 -16.82 1.55
N TRP A 60 11.30 -17.11 2.34
CA TRP A 60 10.17 -16.20 2.58
C TRP A 60 10.61 -14.84 3.11
N SER A 61 11.53 -14.79 4.08
CA SER A 61 12.00 -13.53 4.67
C SER A 61 12.80 -12.68 3.68
N VAL A 62 13.59 -13.31 2.80
CA VAL A 62 14.31 -12.62 1.73
C VAL A 62 13.33 -12.04 0.71
N VAL A 63 12.33 -12.82 0.28
CA VAL A 63 11.26 -12.35 -0.61
C VAL A 63 10.49 -11.20 0.04
N GLY A 64 10.13 -11.32 1.32
CA GLY A 64 9.46 -10.26 2.09
C GLY A 64 10.29 -8.98 2.17
N SER A 65 11.62 -9.09 2.28
CA SER A 65 12.52 -7.93 2.27
C SER A 65 12.53 -7.23 0.91
N ILE A 66 12.55 -7.99 -0.19
CA ILE A 66 12.45 -7.45 -1.56
C ILE A 66 11.12 -6.73 -1.76
N ILE A 67 10.00 -7.33 -1.32
CA ILE A 67 8.68 -6.70 -1.35
C ILE A 67 8.67 -5.41 -0.52
N GLY A 68 9.32 -5.40 0.65
CA GLY A 68 9.46 -4.20 1.48
C GLY A 68 10.15 -3.06 0.73
N TYR A 69 11.21 -3.36 -0.04
CA TYR A 69 11.87 -2.37 -0.90
C TYR A 69 10.97 -1.85 -2.04
N TYR A 70 10.01 -2.64 -2.54
CA TYR A 70 9.03 -2.12 -3.51
C TYR A 70 8.13 -1.04 -2.91
N GLY A 71 7.86 -1.09 -1.61
CA GLY A 71 7.18 0.00 -0.92
C GLY A 71 7.96 1.33 -1.01
N LEU A 72 9.29 1.28 -1.07
CA LEU A 72 10.12 2.47 -1.27
C LEU A 72 10.01 3.01 -2.71
N LEU A 73 9.84 2.13 -3.70
CA LEU A 73 9.66 2.50 -5.10
C LEU A 73 8.33 3.21 -5.38
N ASP A 74 7.31 3.03 -4.52
CA ASP A 74 6.07 3.82 -4.60
C ASP A 74 6.35 5.32 -4.44
N LEU A 75 7.45 5.72 -3.78
CA LEU A 75 7.90 7.13 -3.63
C LEU A 75 6.80 8.13 -3.22
N GLY A 76 5.72 7.66 -2.57
CA GLY A 76 4.58 8.49 -2.18
C GLY A 76 3.54 8.75 -3.27
N VAL A 77 3.64 8.09 -4.44
CA VAL A 77 2.65 8.13 -5.52
C VAL A 77 1.28 7.76 -4.99
N ALA A 78 1.15 6.64 -4.26
CA ALA A 78 -0.14 6.25 -3.71
C ALA A 78 -0.74 7.33 -2.78
N SER A 79 0.11 8.05 -2.04
CA SER A 79 -0.32 9.16 -1.19
C SER A 79 -0.76 10.39 -2.00
N ALA A 80 -0.03 10.73 -3.05
CA ALA A 80 -0.39 11.81 -3.97
C ALA A 80 -1.73 11.52 -4.66
N VAL A 81 -1.90 10.31 -5.19
CA VAL A 81 -3.13 9.87 -5.84
C VAL A 81 -4.32 9.99 -4.90
N ARG A 82 -4.23 9.46 -3.66
CA ARG A 82 -5.32 9.61 -2.66
C ARG A 82 -5.68 11.07 -2.42
N ARG A 83 -4.68 11.96 -2.34
CA ARG A 83 -4.90 13.40 -2.12
C ARG A 83 -5.58 14.07 -3.31
N TYR A 84 -5.13 13.80 -4.53
CA TYR A 84 -5.70 14.38 -5.75
C TYR A 84 -7.09 13.84 -6.03
N VAL A 85 -7.29 12.53 -5.89
CA VAL A 85 -8.61 11.89 -6.01
C VAL A 85 -9.60 12.52 -5.03
N ALA A 86 -9.25 12.65 -3.73
CA ALA A 86 -10.13 13.28 -2.75
C ALA A 86 -10.45 14.74 -3.11
N ARG A 87 -9.48 15.48 -3.67
CA ARG A 87 -9.65 16.87 -4.09
C ARG A 87 -10.58 17.02 -5.29
N TYR A 88 -10.40 16.21 -6.33
CA TYR A 88 -11.21 16.28 -7.55
C TYR A 88 -12.61 15.70 -7.34
N ALA A 89 -12.73 14.63 -6.55
CA ALA A 89 -14.02 14.09 -6.15
C ALA A 89 -14.88 15.11 -5.37
N ALA A 90 -14.26 15.90 -4.47
CA ALA A 90 -14.97 16.95 -3.75
C ALA A 90 -15.42 18.15 -4.62
N ARG A 91 -14.92 18.25 -5.86
CA ARG A 91 -15.25 19.30 -6.82
C ARG A 91 -16.16 18.82 -7.96
N ASP A 92 -16.55 17.54 -7.94
CA ASP A 92 -17.31 16.87 -9.00
C ASP A 92 -16.66 16.98 -10.40
N ASP A 93 -15.32 17.10 -10.41
CA ASP A 93 -14.52 17.23 -11.63
C ASP A 93 -14.08 15.83 -12.10
N HIS A 94 -14.97 15.18 -12.84
CA HIS A 94 -14.77 13.80 -13.30
C HIS A 94 -13.64 13.65 -14.33
N ASP A 95 -13.37 14.68 -15.13
CA ASP A 95 -12.31 14.65 -16.14
C ASP A 95 -10.93 14.61 -15.47
N ALA A 96 -10.68 15.54 -14.54
CA ALA A 96 -9.42 15.58 -13.78
C ALA A 96 -9.23 14.34 -12.89
N LEU A 97 -10.33 13.79 -12.35
CA LEU A 97 -10.31 12.55 -11.59
C LEU A 97 -9.86 11.36 -12.45
N ASN A 98 -10.44 11.23 -13.65
CA ASN A 98 -10.10 10.15 -14.58
C ASN A 98 -8.65 10.27 -15.07
N GLU A 99 -8.19 11.49 -15.38
CA GLU A 99 -6.80 11.75 -15.76
C GLU A 99 -5.82 11.38 -14.64
N THR A 100 -6.13 11.73 -13.38
CA THR A 100 -5.32 11.38 -12.21
C THR A 100 -5.19 9.88 -12.05
N ILE A 101 -6.31 9.15 -12.15
CA ILE A 101 -6.34 7.69 -12.03
C ILE A 101 -5.58 7.03 -13.19
N ALA A 102 -5.79 7.50 -14.42
CA ALA A 102 -5.10 6.98 -15.60
C ALA A 102 -3.59 7.17 -15.49
N THR A 103 -3.13 8.37 -15.08
CA THR A 103 -1.70 8.67 -14.89
C THR A 103 -1.09 7.79 -13.80
N ALA A 104 -1.80 7.62 -12.67
CA ALA A 104 -1.37 6.71 -11.61
C ALA A 104 -1.23 5.27 -12.10
N MET A 105 -2.22 4.80 -12.85
CA MET A 105 -2.23 3.43 -13.38
C MET A 105 -1.11 3.20 -14.39
N MET A 106 -0.83 4.17 -15.27
CA MET A 106 0.32 4.11 -16.18
C MET A 106 1.64 4.07 -15.42
N LEU A 107 1.79 4.87 -14.36
CA LEU A 107 3.00 4.88 -13.54
C LEU A 107 3.21 3.53 -12.83
N PHE A 108 2.16 2.97 -12.23
CA PHE A 108 2.22 1.65 -11.59
C PHE A 108 2.45 0.52 -12.58
N MET A 109 1.87 0.58 -13.79
CA MET A 109 2.17 -0.38 -14.86
C MET A 109 3.64 -0.30 -15.27
N GLY A 110 4.17 0.91 -15.48
CA GLY A 110 5.59 1.11 -15.82
C GLY A 110 6.52 0.57 -14.73
N ALA A 111 6.23 0.88 -13.47
CA ALA A 111 6.98 0.34 -12.33
C ALA A 111 6.87 -1.19 -12.23
N GLY A 112 5.68 -1.75 -12.46
CA GLY A 112 5.45 -3.20 -12.47
C GLY A 112 6.24 -3.92 -13.56
N VAL A 113 6.26 -3.37 -14.78
CA VAL A 113 7.07 -3.90 -15.89
C VAL A 113 8.57 -3.82 -15.56
N LEU A 114 9.03 -2.71 -14.98
CA LEU A 114 10.42 -2.57 -14.54
C LEU A 114 10.79 -3.63 -13.49
N ILE A 115 9.94 -3.83 -12.49
CA ILE A 115 10.11 -4.83 -11.45
C ILE A 115 10.16 -6.26 -12.04
N LEU A 116 9.26 -6.57 -12.99
CA LEU A 116 9.27 -7.86 -13.67
C LEU A 116 10.56 -8.08 -14.45
N MET A 117 11.03 -7.07 -15.18
CA MET A 117 12.32 -7.16 -15.88
C MET A 117 13.46 -7.41 -14.91
N VAL A 118 13.58 -6.61 -13.84
CA VAL A 118 14.61 -6.79 -12.81
C VAL A 118 14.53 -8.19 -12.20
N SER A 119 13.33 -8.69 -11.91
CA SER A 119 13.12 -10.03 -11.36
C SER A 119 13.59 -11.13 -12.32
N VAL A 120 13.28 -11.00 -13.62
CA VAL A 120 13.72 -11.96 -14.64
C VAL A 120 15.23 -11.93 -14.82
N PHE A 121 15.86 -10.75 -14.87
CA PHE A 121 17.30 -10.62 -14.99
C PHE A 121 18.04 -11.09 -13.74
N ALA A 122 17.50 -10.82 -12.54
CA ALA A 122 18.07 -11.27 -11.28
C ALA A 122 17.88 -12.78 -11.06
N SER A 123 16.85 -13.41 -11.63
CA SER A 123 16.57 -14.83 -11.43
C SER A 123 17.74 -15.74 -11.86
N ARG A 124 18.43 -15.41 -12.96
CA ARG A 124 19.56 -16.19 -13.48
C ARG A 124 20.77 -16.21 -12.53
N PRO A 125 21.36 -15.07 -12.14
CA PRO A 125 22.50 -15.05 -11.22
C PRO A 125 22.12 -15.50 -9.81
N LEU A 126 20.89 -15.22 -9.36
CA LEU A 126 20.42 -15.62 -8.04
C LEU A 126 20.25 -17.15 -7.96
N ALA A 127 19.70 -17.78 -9.00
CA ALA A 127 19.58 -19.24 -9.07
C ALA A 127 20.95 -19.95 -9.06
N GLU A 128 21.95 -19.38 -9.74
CA GLU A 128 23.32 -19.91 -9.72
C GLU A 128 23.98 -19.73 -8.35
N PHE A 129 23.87 -18.55 -7.74
CA PHE A 129 24.41 -18.27 -6.41
C PHE A 129 23.80 -19.13 -5.30
N PHE A 130 22.49 -19.41 -5.36
CA PHE A 130 21.83 -20.33 -4.43
C PHE A 130 22.15 -21.79 -4.73
N ARG A 131 22.42 -22.18 -5.99
CA ARG A 131 22.88 -23.54 -6.36
C ARG A 131 24.32 -23.85 -5.99
N VAL A 132 25.17 -22.85 -5.72
CA VAL A 132 26.58 -23.06 -5.35
C VAL A 132 26.76 -23.28 -3.82
N ARG A 133 25.84 -22.80 -2.97
CA ARG A 133 25.85 -23.03 -1.51
C ARG A 133 25.49 -24.44 -0.97
N PRO A 134 24.85 -25.37 -1.69
CA PRO A 134 24.57 -26.71 -1.16
C PRO A 134 25.84 -27.53 -0.87
N ALA A 135 26.98 -27.17 -1.47
CA ALA A 135 28.23 -27.91 -1.30
C ALA A 135 28.95 -27.68 0.05
N MET A 136 28.57 -26.66 0.84
CA MET A 136 29.23 -26.34 2.13
C MET A 136 28.41 -26.70 3.38
N VAL A 137 27.27 -27.39 3.25
CA VAL A 137 26.54 -27.93 4.42
C VAL A 137 26.98 -29.38 4.74
N GLY A 138 27.76 -30.01 3.85
CA GLY A 138 28.32 -31.35 4.06
C GLY A 138 29.53 -31.41 4.99
N ASP A 139 30.26 -30.29 5.17
CA ASP A 139 31.55 -30.28 5.91
C ASP A 139 31.40 -30.04 7.42
N PHE A 140 30.26 -29.51 7.88
CA PHE A 140 30.01 -29.30 9.32
C PHE A 140 29.69 -30.58 10.09
N ARG A 141 29.49 -31.72 9.42
CA ARG A 141 29.22 -33.02 10.07
C ARG A 141 30.47 -33.92 10.20
N ARG A 142 31.64 -33.46 9.75
CA ARG A 142 32.92 -34.18 9.87
C ARG A 142 33.85 -33.65 10.96
N VAL A 143 33.48 -32.56 11.64
CA VAL A 143 34.32 -31.87 12.65
C VAL A 143 33.69 -31.88 14.05
N MET A 144 32.56 -32.59 14.23
CA MET A 144 32.01 -32.99 15.53
C MET A 144 31.77 -34.50 15.52
#